data_AF-A0ABD6FWM8-F1
#
_entry.id   AF-A0ABD6FWM8-F1
#
_cell.length_a   1.000
_cell.length_b   1.000
_cell.length_c   1.000
_cell.angle_alpha   90.00
_cell.angle_beta   90.00
_cell.angle_gamma   90.00
#
_symmetry.space_group_name_H-M   'P 1'
#
loop_
_entity.id
_entity.type
_entity.pdbx_description
1 polymer ?
#
loop_
_entity_poly.entity_id
_entity_poly.type
_entity_poly.pdbx_seq_one_letter_code
_entity_poly.pdbx_strand_id
1 'polypeptide(L)'
;MQEILESLGNLGLLVIGLAMLVVGEALVRRYLPLVQADRQLRLIETVVDSLAWAAKQQGWNHEDKRQFVLEQAARLLAERGIRVSQTELEVALERAFYYLHLFDQNQPEDRHADQPGD
;
A
#
# COMPACT_ATOMS: atom_id res chain seq x y z
N MET A 1 -30.97 -34.03 40.87
CA MET A 1 -31.30 -32.59 40.69
C MET A 1 -30.07 -31.74 40.35
N GLN A 2 -28.88 -31.99 40.92
CA GLN A 2 -27.65 -31.24 40.62
C GLN A 2 -27.12 -31.43 39.17
N GLU A 3 -27.18 -32.65 38.60
CA GLU A 3 -26.71 -32.91 37.22
C GLU A 3 -27.49 -32.15 36.13
N ILE A 4 -28.80 -31.89 36.37
CA ILE A 4 -29.65 -31.14 35.43
C ILE A 4 -29.23 -29.66 35.42
N LEU A 5 -28.84 -29.12 36.58
CA LEU A 5 -28.37 -27.74 36.71
C LEU A 5 -27.01 -27.55 36.02
N GLU A 6 -26.07 -28.49 36.17
CA GLU A 6 -24.77 -28.47 35.48
C GLU A 6 -24.92 -28.62 33.96
N SER A 7 -25.84 -29.47 33.50
CA SER A 7 -26.11 -29.65 32.07
C SER A 7 -26.71 -28.39 31.44
N LEU A 8 -27.64 -27.71 32.13
CA LEU A 8 -28.19 -26.42 31.71
C LEU A 8 -27.12 -25.31 31.69
N GLY A 9 -26.22 -25.30 32.68
CA GLY A 9 -25.08 -24.38 32.71
C GLY A 9 -24.12 -24.57 31.54
N ASN A 10 -23.77 -25.82 31.22
CA ASN A 10 -22.91 -26.16 30.07
C ASN A 10 -23.55 -25.84 28.73
N LEU A 11 -24.87 -26.06 28.58
CA LEU A 11 -25.62 -25.66 27.39
C LEU A 11 -25.63 -24.14 27.23
N GLY A 12 -25.83 -23.38 28.31
CA GLY A 12 -25.74 -21.92 28.28
C GLY A 12 -24.36 -21.41 27.83
N LEU A 13 -23.29 -22.03 28.34
CA LEU A 13 -21.92 -21.68 27.97
C LEU A 13 -21.64 -21.98 26.49
N LEU A 14 -22.13 -23.11 25.99
CA LEU A 14 -22.04 -23.48 24.57
C LEU A 14 -22.75 -22.47 23.67
N VAL A 15 -23.95 -22.03 24.04
CA VAL A 15 -24.71 -21.03 23.26
C VAL A 15 -23.98 -19.69 23.23
N ILE A 16 -23.40 -19.25 24.35
CA ILE A 16 -22.61 -18.01 24.40
C ILE A 16 -21.35 -18.13 23.54
N GLY A 17 -20.64 -19.26 23.62
CA GLY A 17 -19.47 -19.53 22.79
C GLY A 17 -19.80 -19.51 21.29
N LEU A 18 -20.95 -20.09 20.91
CA LEU A 18 -21.44 -20.09 19.53
C LEU A 18 -21.78 -18.67 19.06
N ALA A 19 -22.44 -17.87 19.90
CA ALA A 19 -22.76 -16.49 19.59
C ALA A 19 -21.49 -15.63 19.40
N MET A 20 -20.47 -15.81 20.25
CA MET A 20 -19.18 -15.13 20.08
C MET A 20 -18.47 -15.54 18.79
N LEU A 21 -18.53 -16.81 18.40
CA LEU A 21 -17.98 -17.29 17.13
C LEU A 21 -18.63 -16.63 15.92
N VAL A 22 -19.97 -16.54 15.89
CA VAL A 22 -20.72 -15.90 14.81
C VAL A 22 -20.41 -14.40 14.72
N VAL A 23 -20.34 -13.71 15.87
CA VAL A 23 -19.97 -12.29 15.91
C VAL A 23 -18.52 -12.09 15.45
N GLY A 24 -17.60 -12.92 15.92
CA GLY A 24 -16.20 -12.89 15.51
C GLY A 24 -16.03 -13.08 14.01
N GLU A 25 -16.72 -14.06 13.43
CA GLU A 25 -16.69 -14.30 11.98
C GLU A 25 -17.30 -13.14 11.19
N ALA A 26 -18.40 -12.55 11.66
CA ALA A 26 -19.01 -11.39 11.04
C ALA A 26 -18.08 -10.16 11.07
N LEU A 27 -17.37 -9.95 12.18
CA LEU A 27 -16.36 -8.89 12.30
C LEU A 27 -15.20 -9.14 11.34
N VAL A 28 -14.65 -10.36 11.28
CA VAL A 28 -13.59 -10.69 10.33
C VAL A 28 -14.06 -10.45 8.90
N ARG A 29 -15.22 -10.95 8.49
CA ARG A 29 -15.76 -10.71 7.14
C ARG A 29 -15.97 -9.23 6.84
N ARG A 30 -16.31 -8.42 7.84
CA ARG A 30 -16.52 -6.98 7.69
C ARG A 30 -15.21 -6.19 7.58
N TYR A 31 -14.18 -6.56 8.34
CA TYR A 31 -12.94 -5.79 8.43
C TYR A 31 -11.80 -6.33 7.57
N LEU A 32 -11.80 -7.62 7.22
CA LEU A 32 -10.82 -8.22 6.30
C LEU A 32 -10.74 -7.50 4.94
N PRO A 33 -11.86 -7.15 4.25
CA PRO A 33 -11.77 -6.45 2.96
C PRO A 33 -11.18 -5.04 3.10
N LEU A 34 -11.43 -4.34 4.22
CA LEU A 34 -10.84 -3.03 4.49
C LEU A 34 -9.32 -3.13 4.66
N VAL A 35 -8.85 -4.14 5.39
CA VAL A 35 -7.41 -4.40 5.58
C VAL A 35 -6.75 -4.84 4.27
N GLN A 36 -7.44 -5.61 3.43
CA GLN A 36 -6.93 -6.00 2.12
C GLN A 36 -6.84 -4.81 1.16
N ALA A 37 -7.84 -3.93 1.14
CA ALA A 37 -7.83 -2.72 0.33
C ALA A 37 -6.67 -1.79 0.73
N ASP A 38 -6.46 -1.57 2.04
CA ASP A 38 -5.35 -0.75 2.54
C ASP A 38 -3.97 -1.34 2.18
N ARG A 39 -3.83 -2.67 2.26
CA ARG A 39 -2.60 -3.36 1.84
C ARG A 39 -2.37 -3.27 0.33
N GLN A 40 -3.41 -3.42 -0.47
CA GLN A 40 -3.31 -3.29 -1.93
C GLN A 40 -2.89 -1.88 -2.32
N LEU A 41 -3.50 -0.85 -1.72
CA LEU A 41 -3.14 0.55 -1.94
C LEU A 41 -1.66 0.81 -1.64
N ARG A 42 -1.18 0.41 -0.44
CA ARG A 42 0.23 0.57 -0.06
C ARG A 42 1.18 -0.16 -1.01
N LEU A 43 0.78 -1.32 -1.52
CA LEU A 43 1.61 -2.10 -2.43
C LEU A 43 1.72 -1.40 -3.80
N ILE A 44 0.61 -0.84 -4.30
CA ILE A 44 0.61 0.00 -5.50
C ILE A 44 1.53 1.20 -5.30
N GLU A 45 1.36 1.95 -4.20
CA GLU A 45 2.21 3.11 -3.87
C GLU A 45 3.69 2.73 -3.80
N THR A 46 4.04 1.64 -3.08
CA THR A 46 5.43 1.20 -2.93
C THR A 46 6.08 0.82 -4.27
N VAL A 47 5.34 0.11 -5.14
CA VAL A 47 5.83 -0.28 -6.47
C VAL A 47 6.06 0.96 -7.33
N VAL A 48 5.09 1.88 -7.34
CA VAL A 48 5.18 3.11 -8.14
C VAL A 48 6.30 4.02 -7.62
N ASP A 49 6.45 4.18 -6.31
CA ASP A 49 7.55 4.96 -5.69
C ASP A 49 8.92 4.39 -6.06
N SER A 50 9.08 3.07 -5.99
CA SER A 50 10.35 2.40 -6.31
C SER A 50 10.73 2.59 -7.78
N LEU A 51 9.74 2.47 -8.67
CA LEU A 51 9.93 2.68 -10.11
C LEU A 51 10.18 4.15 -10.44
N ALA A 52 9.47 5.09 -9.80
CA ALA A 52 9.68 6.52 -9.97
C ALA A 52 11.08 6.94 -9.49
N TRP A 53 11.56 6.39 -8.37
CA TRP A 53 12.92 6.59 -7.91
C TRP A 53 13.96 6.03 -8.90
N ALA A 54 13.75 4.83 -9.43
CA ALA A 54 14.61 4.23 -10.44
C ALA A 54 14.63 5.05 -11.74
N ALA A 55 13.47 5.54 -12.18
CA ALA A 55 13.34 6.40 -13.35
C ALA A 55 13.98 7.79 -13.14
N LYS A 56 13.96 8.34 -11.91
CA LYS A 56 14.62 9.61 -11.57
C LYS A 56 16.12 9.56 -11.85
N GLN A 57 16.77 8.44 -11.56
CA GLN A 57 18.21 8.24 -11.80
C GLN A 57 18.58 8.13 -13.28
N GLN A 58 17.59 7.97 -14.16
CA GLN A 58 17.81 7.93 -15.60
C GLN A 58 17.77 9.34 -16.18
N GLY A 59 18.63 9.62 -17.17
CA GLY A 59 18.67 10.88 -17.92
C GLY A 59 17.52 11.05 -18.91
N TRP A 60 16.38 10.37 -18.71
CA TRP A 60 15.21 10.42 -19.58
C TRP A 60 14.41 11.72 -19.40
N ASN A 61 13.59 12.04 -20.39
CA ASN A 61 12.63 13.13 -20.26
C ASN A 61 11.49 12.73 -19.28
N HIS A 62 10.69 13.71 -18.85
CA HIS A 62 9.61 13.46 -17.88
C HIS A 62 8.52 12.52 -18.40
N GLU A 63 8.18 12.60 -19.69
CA GLU A 63 7.13 11.78 -20.31
C GLU A 63 7.56 10.31 -20.40
N ASP A 64 8.81 10.05 -20.81
CA ASP A 64 9.39 8.71 -20.89
C ASP A 64 9.47 8.07 -19.50
N LYS A 65 9.83 8.85 -18.46
CA LYS A 65 9.81 8.38 -17.06
C LYS A 65 8.39 8.00 -16.64
N ARG A 66 7.41 8.85 -16.96
CA ARG A 66 6.00 8.63 -16.61
C ARG A 66 5.49 7.35 -17.28
N GLN A 67 5.69 7.23 -18.59
CA GLN A 67 5.26 6.07 -19.37
C GLN A 67 5.94 4.78 -18.87
N PHE A 68 7.24 4.81 -18.63
CA PHE A 68 7.97 3.67 -18.08
C PHE A 68 7.39 3.22 -16.74
N VAL A 69 7.16 4.14 -15.79
CA VAL A 69 6.63 3.78 -14.47
C VAL A 69 5.23 3.17 -14.59
N LEU A 70 4.34 3.76 -15.38
CA LEU A 70 2.98 3.25 -15.56
C LEU A 70 2.97 1.85 -16.17
N GLU A 71 3.74 1.63 -17.24
CA GLU A 71 3.82 0.33 -17.92
C GLU A 71 4.42 -0.75 -17.02
N GLN A 72 5.53 -0.45 -16.33
CA GLN A 72 6.19 -1.43 -15.45
C GLN A 72 5.36 -1.70 -14.20
N ALA A 73 4.73 -0.69 -13.60
CA ALA A 73 3.87 -0.88 -12.44
C ALA A 73 2.65 -1.74 -12.80
N ALA A 74 1.96 -1.43 -13.90
CA ALA A 74 0.82 -2.21 -14.37
C ALA A 74 1.21 -3.68 -14.61
N ARG A 75 2.36 -3.91 -15.25
CA ARG A 75 2.86 -5.27 -15.49
C ARG A 75 3.17 -6.02 -14.19
N LEU A 76 3.94 -5.44 -13.28
CA LEU A 76 4.34 -6.08 -12.03
C LEU A 76 3.14 -6.40 -11.13
N LEU A 77 2.16 -5.49 -11.07
CA LEU A 77 0.93 -5.69 -10.30
C LEU A 77 0.06 -6.77 -10.92
N ALA A 78 -0.05 -6.82 -12.26
CA ALA A 78 -0.78 -7.87 -12.97
C ALA A 78 -0.13 -9.26 -12.78
N GLU A 79 1.21 -9.36 -12.83
CA GLU A 79 1.95 -10.60 -12.56
C GLU A 79 1.70 -11.13 -11.13
N ARG A 80 1.31 -10.26 -10.19
CA ARG A 80 0.91 -10.62 -8.81
C ARG A 80 -0.60 -10.80 -8.63
N GLY A 81 -1.37 -10.76 -9.72
CA GLY A 81 -2.83 -10.92 -9.70
C GLY A 81 -3.58 -9.71 -9.12
N ILE A 82 -2.92 -8.57 -8.99
CA ILE A 82 -3.52 -7.32 -8.50
C ILE A 82 -4.06 -6.57 -9.72
N ARG A 83 -5.39 -6.41 -9.76
CA ARG A 83 -6.04 -5.59 -10.79
C ARG A 83 -6.01 -4.15 -10.34
N VAL A 84 -5.41 -3.29 -11.15
CA VAL A 84 -5.30 -1.86 -10.89
C VAL A 84 -5.75 -1.12 -12.12
N SER A 85 -6.56 -0.07 -11.92
CA SER A 85 -6.98 0.82 -12.99
C SER A 85 -5.85 1.78 -13.37
N GLN A 86 -5.91 2.28 -14.60
CA GLN A 86 -4.96 3.30 -15.06
C GLN A 86 -5.01 4.54 -14.17
N THR A 87 -6.21 4.97 -13.75
CA THR A 87 -6.40 6.13 -12.87
C THR A 87 -5.72 5.94 -11.50
N GLU A 88 -5.80 4.75 -10.90
CA GLU A 88 -5.13 4.45 -9.62
C GLU A 88 -3.60 4.53 -9.75
N LEU A 89 -3.04 4.04 -10.86
CA LEU A 89 -1.61 4.14 -11.15
C LEU A 89 -1.17 5.59 -11.38
N GLU A 90 -1.98 6.37 -12.10
CA GLU A 90 -1.70 7.78 -12.35
C GLU A 90 -1.70 8.61 -11.06
N VAL A 91 -2.69 8.40 -10.18
CA VAL A 91 -2.74 9.06 -8.87
C VAL A 91 -1.54 8.68 -7.99
N ALA A 92 -1.18 7.39 -7.96
CA ALA A 92 -0.01 6.94 -7.22
C ALA A 92 1.28 7.56 -7.79
N LEU A 93 1.38 7.71 -9.11
CA LEU A 93 2.54 8.29 -9.78
C LEU A 93 2.68 9.79 -9.56
N GLU A 94 1.58 10.54 -9.62
CA GLU A 94 1.57 11.96 -9.27
C GLU A 94 2.03 12.16 -7.83
N ARG A 95 1.57 11.31 -6.91
CA ARG A 95 1.99 11.32 -5.51
C ARG A 95 3.48 11.04 -5.36
N ALA A 96 4.00 10.02 -6.05
CA ALA A 96 5.41 9.65 -6.04
C ALA A 96 6.30 10.79 -6.55
N PHE A 97 5.96 11.40 -7.69
CA PHE A 97 6.73 12.51 -8.25
C PHE A 97 6.65 13.76 -7.38
N TYR A 98 5.48 14.09 -6.81
CA TYR A 98 5.36 15.21 -5.87
C TYR A 98 6.35 15.08 -4.70
N TYR A 99 6.45 13.89 -4.10
CA TYR A 99 7.42 13.64 -3.03
C TYR A 99 8.87 13.68 -3.53
N LEU A 100 9.16 13.09 -4.70
CA LEU A 100 10.52 13.10 -5.26
C LEU A 100 11.01 14.49 -5.69
N HIS A 101 10.12 15.40 -6.07
CA HIS A 101 10.42 16.81 -6.39
C HIS A 101 10.63 17.66 -5.13
N LEU A 102 9.89 17.40 -4.04
CA LEU A 102 10.10 18.04 -2.73
C LEU A 102 11.49 17.75 -2.14
N PHE A 103 12.10 16.61 -2.47
CA PHE A 103 13.48 16.30 -2.05
C PHE A 103 14.56 16.86 -2.99
N ASP A 104 14.22 17.25 -4.21
CA ASP A 104 15.16 17.94 -5.12
C ASP A 104 15.41 19.40 -4.68
N GLN A 105 14.37 20.07 -4.18
CA GLN A 105 14.50 21.46 -3.70
C GLN A 105 15.23 21.59 -2.35
N ASN A 106 15.53 20.47 -1.68
CA ASN A 106 16.19 20.44 -0.37
C ASN A 106 17.63 19.91 -0.45
N GLN A 107 18.21 19.72 -1.64
CA GLN A 107 19.66 19.58 -1.73
C GLN A 107 20.29 20.97 -1.57
N PRO A 108 21.08 21.22 -0.50
CA PRO A 108 21.93 22.38 -0.49
C PRO A 108 22.87 22.22 -1.68
N GLU A 109 22.74 23.10 -2.68
CA GLU A 109 23.73 23.24 -3.74
C GLU A 109 25.11 23.29 -3.07
N ASP A 110 25.95 22.32 -3.39
CA ASP A 110 27.35 22.31 -3.02
C ASP A 110 27.92 23.68 -3.36
N ARG A 111 28.27 24.45 -2.32
CA ARG A 111 29.14 25.62 -2.46
C ARG A 111 30.55 25.13 -2.74
N HIS A 112 30.74 24.57 -3.92
CA HIS A 112 32.03 24.36 -4.55
C HIS A 112 32.00 25.02 -5.93
N ALA A 113 31.77 26.33 -5.91
CA ALA A 113 32.19 27.21 -6.98
C ALA A 113 33.41 27.98 -6.47
N ASP A 114 34.57 27.58 -7.00
CA ASP A 114 35.63 28.48 -7.45
C ASP A 114 36.09 29.58 -6.48
N GLN A 115 37.16 29.30 -5.72
CA GLN A 115 38.22 30.29 -5.62
C GLN A 115 39.33 29.89 -6.58
N PRO A 116 39.53 30.65 -7.68
CA PRO A 116 40.69 30.46 -8.54
C PRO A 116 41.95 30.84 -7.76
N GLY A 117 43.04 30.14 -8.06
CA GLY A 117 44.35 30.47 -7.51
C GLY A 117 44.79 31.88 -7.92
N ASP A 118 45.45 32.53 -6.98
CA ASP A 118 46.55 33.47 -7.16
C ASP A 118 47.53 33.29 -5.99
#